data_AF-A0A544QV13-F1
#
_entry.id   AF-A0A544QV13-F1
#
_cell.length_a   1.000
_cell.length_b   1.000
_cell.length_c   1.000
_cell.angle_alpha   90.00
_cell.angle_beta   90.00
_cell.angle_gamma   90.00
#
_symmetry.space_group_name_H-M   'P 1'
#
loop_
_entity.id
_entity.type
_entity.pdbx_description
1 polymer ?
#
loop_
_entity_poly.entity_id
_entity_poly.type
_entity_poly.pdbx_seq_one_letter_code
_entity_poly.pdbx_strand_id
1 'polypeptide(L)'
;MKKLAFFDVDGTLIDCSNGKMGMSERVKSAIKNFQKRGNKAMVSTGRPFAFLTKELMEFGFDGFILGNGAQVTEGEKRVHFNAMDKDFVKFVVENCDRIGIEYCLQGEKYSYSKKFFNELISYYAEYEISTDYFIFDFNLDDIEVFKIEMLPVSKKGDMFCRKLDELEDYNCFKNYPARAYELYPVSNSKGKAVSIAAEYMGVDIENTYAFGDGRNDIEMIEMSGHGIAMGNACEELKSVAKEMTETVENDGIAAYLEKLV
;
A
#
# COMPACT_ATOMS: atom_id res chain seq x y z
N MET A 1 -26.31 -10.34 5.36
CA MET A 1 -24.95 -10.88 5.60
C MET A 1 -23.97 -9.73 5.44
N LYS A 2 -23.01 -9.57 6.36
CA LYS A 2 -22.09 -8.43 6.35
C LYS A 2 -21.01 -8.66 5.29
N LYS A 3 -20.81 -7.69 4.40
CA LYS A 3 -19.75 -7.74 3.36
C LYS A 3 -18.57 -6.86 3.78
N LEU A 4 -17.38 -7.21 3.29
CA LEU A 4 -16.16 -6.43 3.51
C LEU A 4 -15.49 -6.17 2.16
N ALA A 5 -15.33 -4.91 1.79
CA ALA A 5 -14.70 -4.53 0.54
C ALA A 5 -13.29 -3.96 0.79
N PHE A 6 -12.34 -4.36 -0.05
CA PHE A 6 -10.96 -3.90 -0.08
C PHE A 6 -10.70 -3.19 -1.40
N PHE A 7 -10.11 -2.00 -1.35
CA PHE A 7 -9.87 -1.19 -2.54
C PHE A 7 -8.39 -0.84 -2.63
N ASP A 8 -7.71 -1.23 -3.70
CA ASP A 8 -6.42 -0.63 -4.03
C ASP A 8 -6.57 0.88 -4.31
N VAL A 9 -5.45 1.61 -4.17
CA VAL A 9 -5.41 3.05 -4.40
C VAL A 9 -5.08 3.37 -5.85
N ASP A 10 -3.88 3.01 -6.29
CA ASP A 10 -3.21 3.58 -7.46
C ASP A 10 -3.61 2.84 -8.74
N GLY A 11 -4.52 3.41 -9.53
CA GLY A 11 -5.12 2.75 -10.68
C GLY A 11 -6.47 2.08 -10.36
N THR A 12 -6.93 2.19 -9.11
CA THR A 12 -8.18 1.58 -8.64
C THR A 12 -9.13 2.62 -8.00
N LEU A 13 -8.78 3.23 -6.86
CA LEU A 13 -9.56 4.34 -6.28
C LEU A 13 -9.25 5.69 -6.95
N ILE A 14 -8.00 5.87 -7.39
CA ILE A 14 -7.51 7.09 -8.02
C ILE A 14 -6.84 6.78 -9.36
N ASP A 15 -6.97 7.69 -10.32
CA ASP A 15 -6.39 7.56 -11.66
C ASP A 15 -5.06 8.32 -11.71
N CYS A 16 -4.07 7.78 -11.00
CA CYS A 16 -2.73 8.37 -10.90
C CYS A 16 -2.01 8.43 -12.26
N SER A 17 -2.30 7.48 -13.18
CA SER A 17 -1.77 7.48 -14.55
C SER A 17 -2.12 8.74 -15.34
N ASN A 18 -3.28 9.33 -15.08
CA ASN A 18 -3.72 10.58 -15.70
C ASN A 18 -3.61 11.79 -14.76
N GLY A 19 -2.85 11.68 -13.67
CA GLY A 19 -2.61 12.76 -12.71
C GLY A 19 -3.83 13.12 -11.84
N LYS A 20 -4.83 12.24 -11.74
CA LYS A 20 -5.99 12.44 -10.87
C LYS A 20 -5.77 11.76 -9.53
N MET A 21 -5.38 12.56 -8.53
CA MET A 21 -5.00 12.09 -7.18
C MET A 21 -6.15 11.98 -6.18
N GLY A 22 -7.40 12.11 -6.63
CA GLY A 22 -8.61 12.05 -5.80
C GLY A 22 -9.66 11.10 -6.36
N MET A 23 -10.52 10.58 -5.49
CA MET A 23 -11.63 9.70 -5.88
C MET A 23 -12.74 10.52 -6.55
N SER A 24 -13.42 9.92 -7.53
CA SER A 24 -14.61 10.55 -8.10
C SER A 24 -15.76 10.61 -7.10
N GLU A 25 -16.65 11.60 -7.24
CA GLU A 25 -17.84 11.72 -6.39
C GLU A 25 -18.78 10.52 -6.49
N ARG A 26 -18.79 9.84 -7.65
CA ARG A 26 -19.58 8.62 -7.84
C ARG A 26 -19.01 7.46 -7.04
N VAL A 27 -17.68 7.26 -7.08
CA VAL A 27 -16.99 6.24 -6.26
C VAL A 27 -17.19 6.51 -4.78
N LYS A 28 -17.00 7.76 -4.33
CA LYS A 28 -17.29 8.19 -2.95
C LYS A 28 -18.71 7.83 -2.52
N SER A 29 -19.69 8.18 -3.36
CA SER A 29 -21.11 7.91 -3.09
C SER A 29 -21.41 6.41 -3.03
N ALA A 30 -20.83 5.62 -3.93
CA ALA A 30 -21.01 4.17 -3.98
C ALA A 30 -20.44 3.49 -2.72
N ILE A 31 -19.22 3.85 -2.29
CA ILE A 31 -18.61 3.30 -1.07
C ILE A 31 -19.43 3.70 0.16
N LYS A 32 -19.88 4.96 0.26
CA LYS A 32 -20.75 5.39 1.36
C LYS A 32 -22.07 4.64 1.40
N ASN A 33 -22.68 4.38 0.25
CA ASN A 33 -23.91 3.59 0.17
C ASN A 33 -23.66 2.12 0.53
N PHE A 34 -22.51 1.56 0.16
CA PHE A 34 -22.10 0.23 0.59
C PHE A 34 -21.96 0.15 2.11
N GLN A 35 -21.30 1.14 2.73
CA GLN A 35 -21.16 1.25 4.19
C GLN A 35 -22.52 1.42 4.90
N LYS A 36 -23.43 2.26 4.37
CA LYS A 36 -24.78 2.48 4.94
C LYS A 36 -25.62 1.21 5.05
N ARG A 37 -25.33 0.17 4.26
CA ARG A 37 -25.99 -1.14 4.35
C ARG A 37 -25.42 -2.05 5.44
N GLY A 38 -24.52 -1.53 6.28
CA GLY A 38 -23.85 -2.27 7.35
C GLY A 38 -22.61 -3.04 6.91
N ASN A 39 -22.16 -2.84 5.67
CA ASN A 39 -20.90 -3.40 5.16
C ASN A 39 -19.71 -2.51 5.56
N LYS A 40 -18.50 -3.02 5.39
CA LYS A 40 -17.25 -2.29 5.69
C LYS A 40 -16.39 -2.09 4.47
N ALA A 41 -15.74 -0.94 4.37
CA ALA A 41 -14.86 -0.56 3.27
C ALA A 41 -13.46 -0.28 3.80
N MET A 42 -12.46 -0.99 3.29
CA MET A 42 -11.05 -0.84 3.65
C MET A 42 -10.22 -0.45 2.44
N VAL A 43 -9.22 0.39 2.65
CA VAL A 43 -8.16 0.62 1.65
C VAL A 43 -7.12 -0.49 1.76
N SER A 44 -6.53 -0.91 0.64
CA SER A 44 -5.44 -1.89 0.61
C SER A 44 -4.33 -1.45 -0.33
N THR A 45 -3.22 -0.92 0.20
CA THR A 45 -2.20 -0.22 -0.59
C THR A 45 -0.77 -0.59 -0.19
N GLY A 46 0.17 -0.40 -1.13
CA GLY A 46 1.61 -0.46 -0.87
C GLY A 46 2.15 0.76 -0.13
N ARG A 47 1.37 1.84 -0.06
CA ARG A 47 1.72 3.08 0.63
C ARG A 47 1.74 2.87 2.16
N PRO A 48 2.67 3.51 2.90
CA PRO A 48 2.53 3.69 4.34
C PRO A 48 1.46 4.75 4.63
N PHE A 49 1.00 4.83 5.88
CA PHE A 49 0.02 5.84 6.30
C PHE A 49 0.49 7.26 5.92
N ALA A 50 1.78 7.56 6.14
CA ALA A 50 2.37 8.85 5.87
C ALA A 50 2.27 9.31 4.40
N PHE A 51 2.02 8.40 3.45
CA PHE A 51 1.96 8.71 2.01
C PHE A 51 0.51 8.71 1.47
N LEU A 52 -0.48 8.50 2.33
CA LEU A 52 -1.88 8.65 1.95
C LEU A 52 -2.21 10.13 1.72
N THR A 53 -3.12 10.40 0.78
CA THR A 53 -3.66 11.75 0.61
C THR A 53 -4.61 12.07 1.76
N LYS A 54 -4.79 13.36 2.08
CA LYS A 54 -5.78 13.79 3.10
C LYS A 54 -7.17 13.28 2.79
N GLU A 55 -7.54 13.22 1.51
CA GLU A 55 -8.81 12.67 1.07
C GLU A 55 -8.98 11.20 1.50
N LEU A 56 -8.00 10.34 1.27
CA LEU A 56 -8.07 8.93 1.68
C LEU A 56 -8.12 8.77 3.21
N MET A 57 -7.37 9.60 3.94
CA MET A 57 -7.38 9.59 5.41
C MET A 57 -8.74 10.00 5.98
N GLU A 58 -9.36 11.04 5.42
CA GLU A 58 -10.56 11.69 5.98
C GLU A 58 -11.87 11.18 5.39
N PHE A 59 -11.84 10.42 4.28
CA PHE A 59 -13.03 9.90 3.62
C PHE A 59 -13.91 9.04 4.56
N GLY A 60 -13.32 8.41 5.57
CA GLY A 60 -14.01 7.55 6.53
C GLY A 60 -14.18 6.12 6.00
N PHE A 61 -13.09 5.54 5.52
CA PHE A 61 -12.94 4.09 5.42
C PHE A 61 -12.93 3.46 6.82
N ASP A 62 -13.38 2.21 6.92
CA ASP A 62 -13.44 1.47 8.18
C ASP A 62 -12.06 1.01 8.66
N GLY A 63 -11.07 0.97 7.78
CA GLY A 63 -9.71 0.56 8.09
C GLY A 63 -8.78 0.55 6.88
N PHE A 64 -7.52 0.22 7.13
CA PHE A 64 -6.46 0.24 6.13
C PHE A 64 -5.62 -1.04 6.19
N ILE A 65 -5.27 -1.55 5.02
CA ILE A 65 -4.14 -2.46 4.80
C ILE A 65 -3.05 -1.62 4.14
N LEU A 66 -1.89 -1.50 4.81
CA LEU A 66 -0.79 -0.61 4.40
C LEU A 66 0.49 -1.41 4.18
N GLY A 67 1.44 -0.81 3.45
CA GLY A 67 2.77 -1.39 3.26
C GLY A 67 2.74 -2.77 2.61
N ASN A 68 1.86 -3.00 1.63
CA ASN A 68 1.65 -4.30 0.96
C ASN A 68 1.27 -5.42 1.95
N GLY A 69 0.48 -5.09 2.97
CA GLY A 69 -0.01 -6.06 3.95
C GLY A 69 0.78 -6.12 5.25
N ALA A 70 1.83 -5.30 5.39
CA ALA A 70 2.59 -5.20 6.62
C ALA A 70 1.78 -4.72 7.82
N GLN A 71 0.72 -3.94 7.59
CA GLN A 71 -0.11 -3.38 8.65
C GLN A 71 -1.58 -3.50 8.29
N VAL A 72 -2.41 -3.85 9.26
CA VAL A 72 -3.87 -3.83 9.18
C VAL A 72 -4.42 -2.99 10.32
N THR A 73 -5.33 -2.06 10.03
CA THR A 73 -6.02 -1.23 11.03
C THR A 73 -7.53 -1.29 10.88
N GLU A 74 -8.24 -1.06 11.97
CA GLU A 74 -9.67 -0.75 12.01
C GLU A 74 -9.84 0.57 12.78
N GLY A 75 -10.23 1.64 12.10
CA GLY A 75 -10.08 3.00 12.63
C GLY A 75 -8.64 3.27 13.09
N GLU A 76 -8.47 3.68 14.34
CA GLU A 76 -7.15 3.90 14.95
C GLU A 76 -6.52 2.63 15.55
N LYS A 77 -7.25 1.51 15.59
CA LYS A 77 -6.75 0.28 16.22
C LYS A 77 -5.87 -0.50 15.26
N ARG A 78 -4.63 -0.77 15.69
CA ARG A 78 -3.72 -1.73 15.05
C ARG A 78 -4.20 -3.16 15.26
N VAL A 79 -4.57 -3.83 14.17
CA VAL A 79 -5.01 -5.24 14.14
C VAL A 79 -3.82 -6.16 13.86
N HIS A 80 -2.96 -5.77 12.93
CA HIS A 80 -1.76 -6.50 12.55
C HIS A 80 -0.63 -5.53 12.23
N PHE A 81 0.59 -5.95 12.54
CA PHE A 81 1.81 -5.24 12.21
C PHE A 81 2.96 -6.24 12.09
N ASN A 82 3.64 -6.26 10.95
CA ASN A 82 4.83 -7.08 10.72
C ASN A 82 6.07 -6.20 10.57
N ALA A 83 6.78 -6.00 11.68
CA ALA A 83 8.04 -5.28 11.69
C ALA A 83 9.17 -6.11 11.07
N MET A 84 10.10 -5.43 10.40
CA MET A 84 11.39 -5.99 10.02
C MET A 84 12.25 -6.22 11.27
N ASP A 85 13.15 -7.19 11.20
CA ASP A 85 14.17 -7.40 12.22
C ASP A 85 14.98 -6.11 12.46
N LYS A 86 15.11 -5.72 13.73
CA LYS A 86 15.67 -4.42 14.11
C LYS A 86 17.17 -4.34 13.81
N ASP A 87 17.90 -5.43 13.97
CA ASP A 87 19.33 -5.47 13.67
C ASP A 87 19.57 -5.43 12.15
N PHE A 88 18.69 -6.06 11.36
CA PHE A 88 18.71 -5.92 9.92
C PHE A 88 18.41 -4.48 9.45
N VAL A 89 17.42 -3.81 10.05
CA VAL A 89 17.13 -2.39 9.75
C VAL A 89 18.36 -1.53 10.05
N LYS A 90 19.02 -1.72 11.20
CA LYS A 90 20.27 -1.01 11.53
C LYS A 90 21.38 -1.30 10.52
N PHE A 91 21.58 -2.57 10.14
CA PHE A 91 22.55 -2.96 9.12
C PHE A 91 22.30 -2.24 7.77
N VAL A 92 21.05 -2.17 7.31
CA VAL A 92 20.70 -1.47 6.07
C VAL A 92 21.01 0.02 6.19
N VAL A 93 20.54 0.66 7.27
CA VAL A 93 20.76 2.09 7.52
C VAL A 93 22.24 2.45 7.58
N GLU A 94 23.06 1.70 8.32
CA GLU A 94 24.50 1.93 8.42
C GLU A 94 25.20 1.83 7.06
N ASN A 95 24.78 0.87 6.22
CA ASN A 95 25.31 0.74 4.87
C ASN A 95 24.85 1.87 3.95
N CYS A 96 23.59 2.28 4.04
CA CYS A 96 23.08 3.44 3.31
C CYS A 96 23.88 4.70 3.66
N ASP A 97 24.10 4.97 4.94
CA ASP A 97 24.88 6.10 5.41
C ASP A 97 26.32 6.08 4.90
N ARG A 98 26.97 4.92 4.97
CA ARG A 98 28.36 4.74 4.50
C ARG A 98 28.50 4.91 2.98
N ILE A 99 27.47 4.55 2.21
CA ILE A 99 27.49 4.58 0.74
C ILE A 99 26.97 5.92 0.20
N GLY A 100 26.19 6.67 0.99
CA GLY A 100 25.48 7.86 0.55
C GLY A 100 24.19 7.53 -0.20
N ILE A 101 23.44 6.55 0.28
CA ILE A 101 22.07 6.27 -0.17
C ILE A 101 21.11 7.03 0.75
N GLU A 102 20.25 7.86 0.18
CA GLU A 102 19.16 8.47 0.94
C GLU A 102 18.01 7.47 1.10
N TYR A 103 17.37 7.46 2.26
CA TYR A 103 16.35 6.46 2.58
C TYR A 103 15.20 7.01 3.43
N CYS A 104 14.06 6.32 3.39
CA CYS A 104 12.89 6.55 4.21
C CYS A 104 12.48 5.24 4.88
N LEU A 105 12.43 5.23 6.21
CA LEU A 105 11.95 4.10 7.00
C LEU A 105 10.46 4.29 7.24
N GLN A 106 9.67 3.25 7.00
CA GLN A 106 8.21 3.34 7.10
C GLN A 106 7.73 2.55 8.31
N GLY A 107 7.10 3.24 9.25
CA GLY A 107 6.49 2.66 10.44
C GLY A 107 4.98 2.83 10.48
N GLU A 108 4.39 2.51 11.62
CA GLU A 108 2.93 2.37 11.78
C GLU A 108 2.11 3.61 11.37
N LYS A 109 2.56 4.81 11.76
CA LYS A 109 1.88 6.08 11.46
C LYS A 109 2.79 7.06 10.74
N TYR A 110 4.06 7.09 11.15
CA TYR A 110 5.05 8.02 10.64
C TYR A 110 6.05 7.32 9.74
N SER A 111 6.56 8.09 8.79
CA SER A 111 7.78 7.76 8.06
C SER A 111 8.95 8.52 8.67
N TYR A 112 10.15 7.94 8.62
CA TYR A 112 11.35 8.46 9.24
C TYR A 112 12.44 8.63 8.20
N SER A 113 13.00 9.84 8.10
CA SER A 113 14.02 10.18 7.11
C SER A 113 15.00 11.18 7.69
N LYS A 114 16.21 11.30 7.15
CA LYS A 114 17.15 12.33 7.63
C LYS A 114 16.83 13.68 7.02
N LYS A 115 16.91 14.75 7.83
CA LYS A 115 16.61 16.13 7.42
C LYS A 115 17.37 16.61 6.17
N PHE A 116 18.56 16.08 5.92
CA PHE A 116 19.44 16.51 4.82
C PHE A 116 19.38 15.60 3.58
N PHE A 117 18.40 14.70 3.51
CA PHE A 117 18.15 13.86 2.33
C PHE A 117 17.38 14.63 1.25
N ASN A 118 18.08 15.54 0.56
CA ASN A 118 17.44 16.46 -0.39
C ASN A 118 16.94 15.73 -1.65
N GLU A 119 17.66 14.74 -2.15
CA GLU A 119 17.29 14.03 -3.38
C GLU A 119 16.00 13.22 -3.19
N LEU A 120 15.85 12.59 -2.03
CA LEU A 120 14.68 11.80 -1.65
C LEU A 120 13.48 12.69 -1.38
N ILE A 121 13.66 13.82 -0.68
CA ILE A 121 12.57 14.76 -0.44
C ILE A 121 12.13 15.43 -1.75
N SER A 122 13.06 15.79 -2.64
CA SER A 122 12.71 16.27 -3.98
C SER A 122 11.99 15.21 -4.80
N TYR A 123 12.45 13.96 -4.75
CA TYR A 123 11.75 12.83 -5.39
C TYR A 123 10.32 12.69 -4.86
N TYR A 124 10.09 12.74 -3.55
CA TYR A 124 8.73 12.67 -2.99
C TYR A 124 7.84 13.85 -3.39
N ALA A 125 8.40 15.05 -3.52
CA ALA A 125 7.66 16.21 -4.00
C ALA A 125 7.20 16.05 -5.47
N GLU A 126 7.96 15.35 -6.32
CA GLU A 126 7.56 15.03 -7.71
C GLU A 126 6.27 14.17 -7.77
N TYR A 127 6.00 13.39 -6.72
CA TYR A 127 4.82 12.53 -6.59
C TYR A 127 3.77 13.07 -5.60
N GLU A 128 3.87 14.35 -5.24
CA GLU A 128 2.94 15.03 -4.31
C GLU A 128 2.83 14.36 -2.93
N ILE A 129 3.90 13.69 -2.48
CA ILE A 129 3.94 13.07 -1.16
C ILE A 129 4.19 14.17 -0.11
N SER A 130 3.25 14.33 0.81
CA SER A 130 3.37 15.25 1.94
C SER A 130 4.39 14.76 2.96
N THR A 131 5.08 15.70 3.61
CA THR A 131 5.99 15.42 4.74
C THR A 131 5.33 15.66 6.11
N ASP A 132 4.00 15.91 6.16
CA ASP A 132 3.25 16.16 7.40
C ASP A 132 3.39 15.03 8.44
N TYR A 133 3.63 13.81 7.98
CA TYR A 133 3.81 12.61 8.81
C TYR A 133 5.26 12.09 8.80
N PHE A 134 6.23 12.96 8.51
CA PHE A 134 7.65 12.62 8.58
C PHE A 134 8.25 13.04 9.93
N ILE A 135 9.04 12.16 10.51
CA ILE A 135 9.87 12.45 11.68
C ILE A 135 11.34 12.44 11.23
N PHE A 136 12.02 13.58 11.43
CA PHE A 136 13.40 13.77 10.97
C PHE A 136 14.47 13.57 12.04
N ASP A 137 14.05 13.53 13.31
CA ASP A 137 14.89 13.29 14.47
C ASP A 137 14.33 12.08 15.21
N PHE A 138 15.00 10.94 15.09
CA PHE A 138 14.54 9.66 15.60
C PHE A 138 15.74 8.78 15.97
N ASN A 139 15.49 7.86 16.90
CA ASN A 139 16.42 6.80 17.25
C ASN A 139 15.89 5.48 16.67
N LEU A 140 16.75 4.71 16.02
CA LEU A 140 16.40 3.41 15.44
C LEU A 140 15.91 2.41 16.49
N ASP A 141 16.38 2.54 17.74
CA ASP A 141 15.95 1.67 18.83
C ASP A 141 14.48 1.90 19.23
N ASP A 142 13.95 3.09 19.00
CA ASP A 142 12.64 3.53 19.48
C ASP A 142 11.51 3.34 18.44
N ILE A 143 11.85 2.87 17.23
CA ILE A 143 10.89 2.74 16.13
C ILE A 143 10.74 1.28 15.66
N GLU A 144 9.56 0.96 15.13
CA GLU A 144 9.29 -0.26 14.38
C GLU A 144 9.17 0.11 12.89
N VAL A 145 9.87 -0.62 12.03
CA VAL A 145 9.94 -0.35 10.58
C VAL A 145 9.46 -1.59 9.84
N PHE A 146 8.54 -1.43 8.89
CA PHE A 146 8.04 -2.54 8.07
C PHE A 146 8.50 -2.51 6.61
N LYS A 147 8.93 -1.34 6.13
CA LYS A 147 9.45 -1.13 4.77
C LYS A 147 10.51 -0.04 4.80
N ILE A 148 11.51 -0.18 3.93
CA ILE A 148 12.53 0.83 3.68
C ILE A 148 12.47 1.21 2.20
N GLU A 149 12.32 2.50 1.91
CA GLU A 149 12.55 3.04 0.58
C GLU A 149 13.96 3.63 0.49
N MET A 150 14.70 3.26 -0.55
CA MET A 150 16.10 3.65 -0.75
C MET A 150 16.27 4.30 -2.12
N LEU A 151 16.87 5.48 -2.16
CA LEU A 151 17.17 6.21 -3.39
C LEU A 151 18.69 6.23 -3.65
N PRO A 152 19.23 5.20 -4.32
CA PRO A 152 20.65 5.18 -4.67
C PRO A 152 20.94 6.13 -5.84
N VAL A 153 21.80 7.12 -5.61
CA VAL A 153 22.29 8.04 -6.66
C VAL A 153 23.60 7.58 -7.32
N SER A 154 24.25 6.56 -6.75
CA SER A 154 25.53 6.02 -7.25
C SER A 154 25.40 4.57 -7.70
N LYS A 155 26.28 4.14 -8.63
CA LYS A 155 26.39 2.73 -9.03
C LYS A 155 26.66 1.79 -7.85
N LYS A 156 27.45 2.25 -6.87
CA LYS A 156 27.72 1.49 -5.64
C LYS A 156 26.45 1.31 -4.81
N GLY A 157 25.60 2.33 -4.73
CA GLY A 157 24.31 2.25 -4.07
C GLY A 157 23.34 1.29 -4.76
N ASP A 158 23.25 1.38 -6.10
CA ASP A 158 22.41 0.46 -6.89
C ASP A 158 22.85 -1.00 -6.69
N MET A 159 24.16 -1.26 -6.70
CA MET A 159 24.70 -2.60 -6.41
C MET A 159 24.41 -3.08 -4.98
N PHE A 160 24.34 -2.17 -4.00
CA PHE A 160 23.98 -2.54 -2.63
C PHE A 160 22.50 -2.96 -2.57
N CYS A 161 21.58 -2.18 -3.15
CA CYS A 161 20.17 -2.55 -3.18
C CYS A 161 19.94 -3.88 -3.91
N ARG A 162 20.62 -4.13 -5.04
CA ARG A 162 20.52 -5.41 -5.76
C ARG A 162 20.98 -6.61 -4.93
N LYS A 163 21.97 -6.45 -4.05
CA LYS A 163 22.40 -7.52 -3.14
C LYS A 163 21.38 -7.81 -2.05
N LEU A 164 20.58 -6.83 -1.65
CA LEU A 164 19.48 -7.08 -0.71
C LEU A 164 18.37 -7.92 -1.35
N ASP A 165 18.21 -7.85 -2.68
CA ASP A 165 17.26 -8.66 -3.45
C ASP A 165 17.69 -10.13 -3.57
N GLU A 166 18.94 -10.44 -3.24
CA GLU A 166 19.46 -11.82 -3.16
C GLU A 166 19.10 -12.50 -1.83
N LEU A 167 18.53 -11.77 -0.87
CA LEU A 167 18.11 -12.31 0.43
C LEU A 167 16.75 -13.00 0.31
N GLU A 168 16.64 -14.24 0.77
CA GLU A 168 15.40 -15.03 0.64
C GLU A 168 14.22 -14.47 1.45
N ASP A 169 14.50 -13.77 2.56
CA ASP A 169 13.48 -13.27 3.48
C ASP A 169 12.91 -11.89 3.07
N TYR A 170 13.52 -11.21 2.09
CA TYR A 170 13.17 -9.84 1.72
C TYR A 170 13.02 -9.66 0.21
N ASN A 171 11.99 -8.91 -0.20
CA ASN A 171 11.91 -8.37 -1.56
C ASN A 171 12.69 -7.06 -1.61
N CYS A 172 13.55 -6.86 -2.62
CA CYS A 172 14.23 -5.58 -2.84
C CYS A 172 14.33 -5.20 -4.32
N PHE A 173 13.24 -4.67 -4.88
CA PHE A 173 13.19 -4.31 -6.29
C PHE A 173 13.08 -2.80 -6.50
N LYS A 174 13.50 -2.38 -7.68
CA LYS A 174 13.33 -1.02 -8.17
C LYS A 174 12.03 -0.94 -8.97
N ASN A 175 11.09 -0.13 -8.50
CA ASN A 175 9.90 0.19 -9.28
C ASN A 175 10.31 1.04 -10.48
N TYR A 176 9.97 0.65 -11.72
CA TYR A 176 10.18 1.49 -12.91
C TYR A 176 8.85 2.18 -13.27
N PRO A 177 8.82 3.50 -13.56
CA PRO A 177 9.94 4.41 -13.82
C PRO A 177 10.57 5.06 -12.58
N ALA A 178 10.13 4.69 -11.37
CA ALA A 178 10.66 5.21 -10.12
C ALA A 178 12.19 4.98 -9.97
N ARG A 179 12.84 5.88 -9.22
CA ARG A 179 14.28 5.81 -8.95
C ARG A 179 14.59 5.05 -7.66
N ALA A 180 13.60 4.89 -6.79
CA ALA A 180 13.74 4.25 -5.49
C ALA A 180 13.59 2.72 -5.56
N TYR A 181 14.32 2.04 -4.68
CA TYR A 181 14.14 0.64 -4.32
C TYR A 181 13.19 0.55 -3.13
N GLU A 182 12.36 -0.48 -3.11
CA GLU A 182 11.53 -0.84 -1.97
C GLU A 182 12.03 -2.14 -1.36
N LEU A 183 12.35 -2.11 -0.05
CA LEU A 183 12.78 -3.26 0.72
C LEU A 183 11.73 -3.59 1.78
N TYR A 184 11.17 -4.80 1.73
CA TYR A 184 10.21 -5.28 2.73
C TYR A 184 10.20 -6.82 2.81
N PRO A 185 9.76 -7.41 3.94
CA PRO A 185 9.70 -8.86 4.11
C PRO A 185 8.86 -9.58 3.04
N VAL A 186 9.34 -10.71 2.53
CA VAL A 186 8.58 -11.60 1.61
C VAL A 186 7.31 -12.15 2.27
N SER A 187 7.29 -12.21 3.60
CA SER A 187 6.11 -12.63 4.35
C SER A 187 4.91 -11.69 4.18
N ASN A 188 5.12 -10.43 3.77
CA ASN A 188 4.06 -9.44 3.60
C ASN A 188 3.38 -9.59 2.25
N SER A 189 2.06 -9.69 2.27
CA SER A 189 1.24 -9.56 1.07
C SER A 189 -0.15 -9.02 1.40
N LYS A 190 -0.76 -8.32 0.45
CA LYS A 190 -2.14 -7.80 0.59
C LYS A 190 -3.14 -8.95 0.78
N GLY A 191 -2.91 -10.11 0.17
CA GLY A 191 -3.78 -11.29 0.31
C GLY A 191 -3.85 -11.82 1.75
N LYS A 192 -2.69 -12.04 2.39
CA LYS A 192 -2.65 -12.45 3.81
C LYS A 192 -3.33 -11.42 4.71
N ALA A 193 -3.09 -10.13 4.44
CA ALA A 193 -3.70 -9.04 5.19
C ALA A 193 -5.23 -8.99 5.04
N VAL A 194 -5.77 -9.35 3.86
CA VAL A 194 -7.21 -9.51 3.66
C VAL A 194 -7.78 -10.61 4.56
N SER A 195 -7.14 -11.77 4.64
CA SER A 195 -7.59 -12.84 5.54
C SER A 195 -7.59 -12.40 7.00
N ILE A 196 -6.52 -11.73 7.43
CA ILE A 196 -6.41 -11.20 8.79
C ILE A 196 -7.54 -10.20 9.09
N ALA A 197 -7.80 -9.26 8.16
CA ALA A 197 -8.85 -8.28 8.31
C ALA A 197 -10.25 -8.92 8.34
N ALA A 198 -10.51 -9.88 7.45
CA ALA A 198 -11.78 -10.60 7.36
C ALA A 198 -12.07 -11.39 8.65
N GLU A 199 -11.09 -12.16 9.13
CA GLU A 199 -11.17 -12.92 10.40
C GLU A 199 -11.44 -11.98 11.57
N TYR A 200 -10.65 -10.92 11.71
CA TYR A 200 -10.79 -9.95 12.79
C TYR A 200 -12.17 -9.25 12.77
N MET A 201 -12.72 -8.97 11.59
CA MET A 201 -14.03 -8.30 11.44
C MET A 201 -15.23 -9.26 11.48
N GLY A 202 -14.98 -10.58 11.61
CA GLY A 202 -15.99 -11.63 11.63
C GLY A 202 -16.74 -11.74 10.30
N VAL A 203 -16.04 -11.60 9.18
CA VAL A 203 -16.61 -11.70 7.82
C VAL A 203 -15.97 -12.91 7.13
N ASP A 204 -16.78 -13.87 6.72
CA ASP A 204 -16.29 -15.01 5.94
C ASP A 204 -15.66 -14.55 4.63
N ILE A 205 -14.62 -15.23 4.18
CA ILE A 205 -13.88 -14.87 2.97
C ILE A 205 -14.79 -14.80 1.73
N GLU A 206 -15.82 -15.64 1.65
CA GLU A 206 -16.81 -15.63 0.54
C GLU A 206 -17.62 -14.32 0.47
N ASN A 207 -17.66 -13.54 1.57
CA ASN A 207 -18.32 -12.23 1.63
C ASN A 207 -17.33 -11.06 1.51
N THR A 208 -16.08 -11.32 1.11
CA THR A 208 -15.12 -10.27 0.81
C THR A 208 -15.13 -9.91 -0.68
N TYR A 209 -14.91 -8.63 -0.94
CA TYR A 209 -14.83 -8.05 -2.28
C TYR A 209 -13.51 -7.32 -2.38
N ALA A 210 -12.68 -7.58 -3.38
CA ALA A 210 -11.43 -6.87 -3.56
C ALA A 210 -11.31 -6.28 -4.97
N PHE A 211 -10.92 -5.01 -5.05
CA PHE A 211 -10.70 -4.30 -6.31
C PHE A 211 -9.22 -3.97 -6.42
N GLY A 212 -8.63 -4.26 -7.58
CA GLY A 212 -7.22 -3.99 -7.84
C GLY A 212 -6.89 -4.01 -9.33
N ASP A 213 -5.71 -3.51 -9.65
CA ASP A 213 -5.23 -3.38 -11.03
C ASP A 213 -3.76 -3.79 -11.21
N GLY A 214 -2.95 -3.70 -10.15
CA GLY A 214 -1.52 -3.97 -10.16
C GLY A 214 -1.12 -5.41 -9.83
N ARG A 215 0.14 -5.77 -10.07
CA ARG A 215 0.68 -7.10 -9.72
C ARG A 215 0.66 -7.38 -8.21
N ASN A 216 0.83 -6.36 -7.39
CA ASN A 216 0.77 -6.47 -5.93
C ASN A 216 -0.65 -6.74 -5.40
N ASP A 217 -1.68 -6.68 -6.25
CA ASP A 217 -3.06 -7.01 -5.90
C ASP A 217 -3.42 -8.47 -6.23
N ILE A 218 -2.60 -9.20 -7.00
CA ILE A 218 -2.90 -10.57 -7.44
C ILE A 218 -3.34 -11.47 -6.28
N GLU A 219 -2.53 -11.55 -5.21
CA GLU A 219 -2.88 -12.37 -4.05
C GLU A 219 -4.16 -11.89 -3.35
N MET A 220 -4.38 -10.57 -3.28
CA MET A 220 -5.61 -10.00 -2.69
C MET A 220 -6.85 -10.39 -3.50
N ILE A 221 -6.76 -10.36 -4.83
CA ILE A 221 -7.82 -10.75 -5.75
C ILE A 221 -8.10 -12.25 -5.66
N GLU A 222 -7.06 -13.09 -5.68
CA GLU A 222 -7.20 -14.55 -5.59
C GLU A 222 -7.84 -15.00 -4.28
N MET A 223 -7.42 -14.40 -3.17
CA MET A 223 -7.86 -14.80 -1.84
C MET A 223 -9.26 -14.32 -1.49
N SER A 224 -9.76 -13.26 -2.14
CA SER A 224 -11.08 -12.71 -1.81
C SER A 224 -12.23 -13.55 -2.39
N GLY A 225 -13.37 -13.59 -1.70
CA GLY A 225 -14.58 -14.27 -2.18
C GLY A 225 -15.01 -13.78 -3.56
N HIS A 226 -14.94 -12.48 -3.76
CA HIS A 226 -15.12 -11.78 -5.02
C HIS A 226 -13.87 -10.95 -5.32
N GLY A 227 -12.91 -11.51 -6.05
CA GLY A 227 -11.77 -10.78 -6.59
C GLY A 227 -12.12 -10.12 -7.92
N ILE A 228 -12.11 -8.79 -7.97
CA ILE A 228 -12.51 -7.97 -9.11
C ILE A 228 -11.31 -7.23 -9.71
N ALA A 229 -10.99 -7.54 -10.96
CA ALA A 229 -10.03 -6.76 -11.73
C ALA A 229 -10.67 -5.47 -12.25
N MET A 230 -9.98 -4.34 -12.09
CA MET A 230 -10.33 -3.10 -12.81
C MET A 230 -10.09 -3.29 -14.31
N GLY A 231 -10.81 -2.56 -15.16
CA GLY A 231 -10.65 -2.67 -16.62
C GLY A 231 -9.24 -2.34 -17.11
N ASN A 232 -8.55 -1.47 -16.39
CA ASN A 232 -7.16 -1.07 -16.62
C ASN A 232 -6.11 -1.99 -15.97
N ALA A 233 -6.53 -3.09 -15.33
CA ALA A 233 -5.62 -4.03 -14.69
C ALA A 233 -4.63 -4.68 -15.66
N CYS A 234 -3.47 -5.07 -15.14
CA CYS A 234 -2.53 -5.91 -15.86
C CYS A 234 -3.13 -7.29 -16.19
N GLU A 235 -2.62 -7.91 -17.25
CA GLU A 235 -3.15 -9.19 -17.74
C GLU A 235 -2.95 -10.33 -16.73
N GLU A 236 -1.85 -10.29 -15.98
CA GLU A 236 -1.58 -11.25 -14.91
C GLU A 236 -2.68 -11.20 -13.84
N LEU A 237 -3.11 -10.01 -13.40
CA LEU A 237 -4.20 -9.87 -12.44
C LEU A 237 -5.55 -10.27 -13.03
N LYS A 238 -5.84 -9.88 -14.27
CA LYS A 238 -7.09 -10.27 -14.95
C LYS A 238 -7.22 -11.79 -15.06
N SER A 239 -6.10 -12.50 -15.26
CA SER A 239 -6.09 -13.95 -15.43
C SER A 239 -6.50 -14.72 -14.18
N VAL A 240 -6.39 -14.11 -12.99
CA VAL A 240 -6.74 -14.73 -11.71
C VAL A 240 -8.03 -14.17 -11.10
N ALA A 241 -8.54 -13.07 -11.64
CA ALA A 241 -9.75 -12.43 -11.14
C ALA A 241 -11.00 -13.26 -11.44
N LYS A 242 -11.94 -13.26 -10.49
CA LYS A 242 -13.23 -13.95 -10.63
C LYS A 242 -14.19 -13.14 -11.50
N GLU A 243 -14.07 -11.81 -11.40
CA GLU A 243 -14.92 -10.85 -12.07
C GLU A 243 -14.08 -9.67 -12.58
N MET A 244 -14.64 -8.93 -13.54
CA MET A 244 -14.04 -7.70 -14.04
C MET A 244 -15.05 -6.56 -13.96
N THR A 245 -14.54 -5.34 -13.79
CA THR A 245 -15.34 -4.11 -13.86
C THR A 245 -14.73 -3.12 -14.86
N GLU A 246 -15.35 -1.95 -15.00
CA GLU A 246 -14.84 -0.87 -15.83
C GLU A 246 -13.47 -0.36 -15.34
N THR A 247 -12.84 0.50 -16.13
CA THR A 247 -11.60 1.17 -15.74
C THR A 247 -11.84 2.15 -14.57
N VAL A 248 -10.75 2.57 -13.92
CA VAL A 248 -10.79 3.66 -12.94
C VAL A 248 -11.34 4.96 -13.53
N GLU A 249 -11.05 5.27 -14.80
CA GLU A 249 -11.56 6.44 -15.52
C GLU A 249 -13.10 6.41 -15.67
N ASN A 250 -13.67 5.21 -15.78
CA ASN A 250 -15.10 4.98 -15.97
C ASN A 250 -15.83 4.61 -14.67
N ASP A 251 -15.25 4.93 -13.51
CA ASP A 251 -15.79 4.64 -12.18
C ASP A 251 -16.10 3.15 -11.95
N GLY A 252 -15.20 2.25 -12.35
CA GLY A 252 -15.41 0.80 -12.25
C GLY A 252 -15.81 0.29 -10.87
N ILE A 253 -15.27 0.87 -9.80
CA ILE A 253 -15.69 0.55 -8.43
C ILE A 253 -17.19 0.87 -8.24
N ALA A 254 -17.62 2.07 -8.62
CA ALA A 254 -19.01 2.48 -8.45
C ALA A 254 -19.94 1.61 -9.31
N ALA A 255 -19.57 1.39 -10.57
CA ALA A 255 -20.34 0.58 -11.51
C ALA A 255 -20.57 -0.86 -11.01
N TYR A 256 -19.61 -1.42 -10.25
CA TYR A 256 -19.75 -2.72 -9.63
C TYR A 256 -20.58 -2.66 -8.34
N LEU A 257 -20.23 -1.77 -7.40
CA LEU A 257 -20.92 -1.67 -6.11
C LEU A 257 -22.40 -1.30 -6.25
N GLU A 258 -22.78 -0.53 -7.27
CA GLU A 258 -24.18 -0.17 -7.55
C GLU A 258 -25.03 -1.40 -7.97
N LYS A 259 -24.41 -2.42 -8.56
CA LYS A 259 -25.07 -3.68 -8.96
C LYS A 259 -25.18 -4.69 -7.81
N LEU A 260 -24.31 -4.58 -6.80
CA LEU A 260 -24.41 -5.33 -5.56
C LEU A 260 -25.60 -4.82 -4.74
N VAL A 261 -26.82 -5.21 -5.09
CA VAL A 261 -28.02 -4.93 -4.29
C VAL A 261 -28.04 -5.79 -3.04
#